data_AF-G0VNM0-F1
#
_entry.id   AF-G0VNM0-F1
#
_cell.length_a   1.000
_cell.length_b   1.000
_cell.length_c   1.000
_cell.angle_alpha   90.00
_cell.angle_beta   90.00
_cell.angle_gamma   90.00
#
_symmetry.space_group_name_H-M   'P 1'
#
loop_
_entity.id
_entity.type
_entity.pdbx_description
1 polymer ?
#
loop_
_entity_poly.entity_id
_entity_poly.type
_entity_poly.pdbx_seq_one_letter_code
_entity_poly.pdbx_strand_id
1 'polypeptide(L)' 'MKETDKGWIPDFNNRYFSCDFNYGLEILYQFAQICHLKVPAMDTVMQWYRKVTHSNKTIVDIEEYGIHSIDDIYIKYLSK' A
#
# COMPACT_ATOMS: atom_id res chain seq x y z
N MET A 1 -6.83 8.74 15.86
CA MET A 1 -8.20 8.84 16.41
C MET A 1 -8.56 10.31 16.47
N LYS A 2 -9.81 10.66 16.14
CA LYS A 2 -10.36 12.00 16.26
C LYS A 2 -11.52 11.96 17.24
N GLU A 3 -11.54 12.91 18.18
CA GLU A 3 -12.64 13.05 19.12
C GLU A 3 -13.87 13.67 18.44
N THR A 4 -15.04 13.22 18.83
CA THR A 4 -16.35 13.70 18.38
C THR A 4 -17.32 13.73 19.57
N ASP A 5 -18.46 14.41 19.41
CA ASP A 5 -19.52 14.45 20.44
C ASP A 5 -20.06 13.07 20.83
N LYS A 6 -19.78 12.03 20.03
CA LYS A 6 -20.22 10.63 20.25
C LYS A 6 -19.06 9.70 20.65
N GLY A 7 -17.89 10.24 21.00
CA GLY A 7 -16.69 9.49 21.35
C GLY A 7 -15.61 9.55 20.27
N TRP A 8 -14.76 8.53 20.21
CA TRP A 8 -13.58 8.52 19.35
C TRP A 8 -13.80 7.73 18.07
N ILE A 9 -13.46 8.34 16.93
CA ILE A 9 -13.47 7.67 15.62
C ILE A 9 -12.04 7.53 15.07
N PRO A 10 -11.77 6.54 14.19
CA PRO A 10 -10.54 6.51 13.42
C PRO A 10 -10.33 7.81 12.66
N ASP A 11 -9.12 8.34 12.72
CA ASP A 11 -8.73 9.51 11.95
C ASP A 11 -7.94 9.03 10.73
N PHE A 12 -8.61 8.97 9.57
CA PHE A 12 -8.00 8.50 8.32
C PHE A 12 -7.02 9.52 7.72
N ASN A 13 -6.95 10.74 8.25
CA ASN A 13 -5.90 11.69 7.87
C ASN A 13 -4.60 11.49 8.66
N ASN A 14 -4.63 10.64 9.69
CA ASN A 14 -3.43 10.31 10.44
C ASN A 14 -2.39 9.64 9.53
N ARG A 15 -1.11 9.92 9.79
CA ARG A 15 0.06 9.33 9.12
C ARG A 15 -0.03 7.82 8.97
N TYR A 16 -0.59 7.10 9.94
CA TYR A 16 -0.78 5.65 9.81
C TYR A 16 -1.56 5.27 8.54
N PHE A 17 -2.57 6.05 8.15
CA PHE A 17 -3.40 5.79 6.97
C PHE A 17 -2.89 6.49 5.71
N SER A 18 -2.37 7.71 5.84
CA SER A 18 -1.90 8.49 4.69
C SER A 18 -0.49 8.14 4.25
N CYS A 19 0.32 7.53 5.13
CA CYS A 19 1.71 7.16 4.84
C CYS A 19 1.91 5.65 4.78
N ASP A 20 1.63 4.90 5.85
CA ASP A 20 2.05 3.50 5.94
C ASP A 20 1.32 2.59 4.94
N PHE A 21 0.08 2.91 4.57
CA PHE A 21 -0.63 2.21 3.50
C PHE A 21 -0.05 2.57 2.13
N ASN A 22 0.08 3.86 1.82
CA ASN A 22 0.48 4.33 0.49
C ASN A 22 1.96 4.04 0.16
N TYR A 23 2.87 4.30 1.10
CA TYR A 23 4.31 4.19 0.91
C TYR A 23 4.92 2.94 1.57
N GLY A 24 4.08 2.12 2.23
CA GLY A 24 4.49 0.86 2.83
C GLY A 24 3.74 -0.31 2.21
N LEU A 25 2.51 -0.54 2.68
CA LEU A 25 1.75 -1.74 2.35
C LEU A 25 1.39 -1.86 0.87
N GLU A 26 1.00 -0.76 0.20
CA GLU A 26 0.65 -0.74 -1.21
C GLU A 26 1.86 -1.06 -2.10
N ILE A 27 3.05 -0.60 -1.72
CA ILE A 27 4.30 -0.93 -2.42
C ILE A 27 4.63 -2.42 -2.25
N LEU A 28 4.57 -2.94 -1.02
CA LEU A 28 4.77 -4.38 -0.75
C LEU A 28 3.75 -5.24 -1.51
N TYR A 29 2.52 -4.77 -1.59
CA TYR A 29 1.45 -5.44 -2.32
C TYR A 29 1.74 -5.50 -3.81
N GLN A 30 2.19 -4.40 -4.43
CA GLN A 30 2.60 -4.38 -5.85
C GLN A 30 3.79 -5.31 -6.12
N PHE A 31 4.81 -5.31 -5.25
CA PHE A 31 5.91 -6.27 -5.37
C PHE A 31 5.43 -7.72 -5.32
N ALA A 32 4.47 -8.05 -4.46
CA ALA A 32 3.88 -9.38 -4.42
C ALA A 32 3.18 -9.74 -5.74
N GLN A 33 2.53 -8.79 -6.42
CA GLN A 33 1.92 -9.03 -7.74
C GLN A 33 2.98 -9.31 -8.81
N ILE A 34 4.05 -8.51 -8.87
CA ILE A 34 5.19 -8.70 -9.79
C ILE A 34 5.86 -10.06 -9.58
N CYS A 35 6.02 -10.47 -8.32
CA CYS A 35 6.60 -11.76 -7.95
C CYS A 35 5.59 -12.93 -8.02
N HIS A 36 4.34 -12.67 -8.40
CA HIS A 36 3.25 -13.66 -8.45
C HIS A 36 3.03 -14.43 -7.13
N LEU A 37 3.18 -13.73 -5.99
CA LEU A 37 3.01 -14.28 -4.65
C LEU A 37 1.59 -14.05 -4.13
N LYS A 38 0.99 -15.10 -3.56
CA LYS A 38 -0.32 -14.99 -2.88
C LYS A 38 -0.15 -14.36 -1.50
N VAL A 39 -0.92 -13.31 -1.22
CA VAL A 39 -0.80 -12.50 0.00
C VAL A 39 -2.16 -12.23 0.66
N PRO A 40 -2.91 -13.28 1.05
CA PRO A 40 -4.32 -13.18 1.46
C PRO A 40 -4.57 -12.24 2.64
N ALA A 41 -3.59 -12.10 3.55
CA ALA A 41 -3.67 -11.16 4.65
C ALA A 41 -3.60 -9.70 4.15
N MET A 42 -2.68 -9.41 3.21
CA MET A 42 -2.57 -8.08 2.61
C MET A 42 -3.79 -7.76 1.74
N ASP A 43 -4.32 -8.74 0.99
CA ASP A 43 -5.57 -8.60 0.23
C ASP A 43 -6.70 -8.10 1.14
N THR A 44 -6.89 -8.78 2.28
CA THR A 44 -7.94 -8.45 3.25
C THR A 44 -7.77 -7.04 3.82
N VAL A 45 -6.54 -6.69 4.22
CA VAL A 45 -6.24 -5.38 4.81
C VAL A 45 -6.37 -4.25 3.79
N MET A 46 -5.89 -4.44 2.55
CA MET A 46 -5.99 -3.45 1.48
C MET A 46 -7.43 -3.23 1.04
N GLN A 47 -8.24 -4.29 0.93
CA GLN A 47 -9.67 -4.17 0.64
C GLN A 47 -10.41 -3.38 1.72
N TRP A 48 -10.13 -3.67 3.00
CA TRP A 48 -10.68 -2.90 4.11
C TRP A 48 -10.27 -1.42 4.04
N TYR A 49 -8.97 -1.15 3.82
CA TYR A 49 -8.45 0.21 3.72
C TYR A 49 -9.13 1.02 2.63
N ARG A 50 -9.22 0.48 1.41
CA ARG A 50 -9.87 1.14 0.26
C ARG A 50 -11.35 1.42 0.53
N LYS A 51 -12.03 0.50 1.21
CA LYS A 51 -13.44 0.66 1.61
C LYS A 51 -13.63 1.80 2.62
N VAL A 52 -12.78 1.90 3.64
CA VAL A 52 -12.96 2.92 4.70
C VAL A 52 -12.49 4.31 4.28
N THR A 53 -11.47 4.40 3.43
CA THR A 53 -10.98 5.69 2.90
C THR A 53 -11.75 6.17 1.68
N HIS A 54 -12.58 5.31 1.08
CA HIS A 54 -13.27 5.56 -0.20
C HIS A 54 -12.29 5.94 -1.32
N SER A 55 -11.04 5.47 -1.23
CA SER A 55 -9.99 5.73 -2.19
C SER A 55 -9.51 4.42 -2.81
N ASN A 56 -9.59 4.34 -4.13
CA ASN A 56 -8.93 3.30 -4.93
C ASN A 56 -7.72 3.85 -5.69
N LYS A 57 -7.30 5.09 -5.39
CA LYS A 57 -6.20 5.73 -6.09
C LYS A 57 -4.88 5.20 -5.54
N THR A 58 -4.13 4.51 -6.39
CA THR A 58 -2.72 4.20 -6.14
C THR A 58 -1.94 5.51 -6.02
N ILE A 59 -1.19 5.68 -4.94
CA ILE A 59 -0.36 6.89 -4.72
C ILE A 59 1.05 6.71 -5.27
N VAL A 60 1.59 5.49 -5.13
CA VAL A 60 2.89 5.10 -5.67
C VAL A 60 2.69 3.90 -6.56
N ASP A 61 3.00 4.04 -7.83
CA ASP A 61 3.00 2.94 -8.79
C ASP A 61 4.44 2.52 -9.07
N ILE A 62 4.83 1.30 -8.70
CA ILE A 62 6.23 0.82 -8.86
C ILE A 62 6.64 0.68 -10.33
N GLU A 63 5.66 0.54 -11.24
CA GLU A 63 5.93 0.50 -12.68
C GLU A 63 6.42 1.86 -13.20
N GLU A 64 5.93 2.98 -12.64
CA GLU A 64 6.45 4.33 -12.96
C GLU A 64 7.92 4.50 -12.56
N TYR A 65 8.43 3.65 -11.66
CA TYR A 65 9.84 3.58 -11.24
C TYR A 65 10.66 2.52 -11.97
N GLY A 66 10.11 1.97 -13.07
CA GLY A 66 10.78 1.01 -13.95
C GLY A 66 10.85 -0.41 -13.39
N ILE A 67 9.91 -0.80 -12.52
CA ILE A 67 9.83 -2.16 -11.96
C ILE A 67 8.61 -2.86 -12.55
N HIS A 68 8.81 -3.64 -13.62
CA HIS A 68 7.75 -4.37 -14.31
C HIS A 68 7.90 -5.89 -14.18
N SER A 69 9.03 -6.36 -13.66
CA SER A 69 9.35 -7.77 -13.50
C SER A 69 10.21 -8.01 -12.26
N ILE A 70 10.31 -9.27 -11.83
CA ILE A 70 11.22 -9.67 -10.76
C ILE A 70 12.68 -9.38 -11.11
N ASP A 71 13.05 -9.46 -12.40
CA ASP A 71 14.41 -9.18 -12.87
C ASP A 71 14.76 -7.70 -12.71
N ASP A 72 13.81 -6.79 -12.94
CA ASP A 72 14.02 -5.35 -12.72
C ASP A 72 14.34 -5.06 -11.26
N ILE A 73 13.72 -5.78 -10.31
CA ILE A 73 14.03 -5.69 -8.89
C ILE A 73 15.49 -6.07 -8.66
N TYR A 74 15.91 -7.24 -9.15
CA TYR A 74 17.28 -7.70 -8.98
C TYR A 74 18.29 -6.76 -9.59
N ILE A 75 18.06 -6.28 -10.82
CA ILE A 75 18.93 -5.29 -11.46
C ILE A 75 19.06 -4.05 -10.57
N LYS A 76 17.94 -3.46 -10.13
CA LYS A 76 17.95 -2.25 -9.30
C LYS A 76 18.72 -2.43 -7.98
N TYR A 77 18.62 -3.61 -7.35
CA TYR A 77 19.25 -3.89 -6.05
C TYR A 77 20.71 -4.36 -6.16
N LEU A 78 21.08 -5.06 -7.24
CA LEU A 78 22.39 -5.68 -7.44
C LEU A 78 23.34 -4.82 -8.26
N SER A 79 22.85 -3.82 -9.02
CA SER A 79 23.69 -2.87 -9.77
C SER A 79 24.39 -1.81 -8.91
N LYS A 80 24.84 -2.18 -7.71
CA LYS A 80 25.69 -1.31 -6.86
C LYS A 80 27.11 -1.22 -7.38
#